data_AF-A0A5J4TSY9-F1
#
_entry.id   AF-A0A5J4TSY9-F1
#
_cell.length_a   1.000
_cell.length_b   1.000
_cell.length_c   1.000
_cell.angle_alpha   90.00
_cell.angle_beta   90.00
_cell.angle_gamma   90.00
#
_symmetry.space_group_name_H-M   'P 1'
#
loop_
_entity.id
_entity.type
_entity.pdbx_description
1 polymer ?
#
loop_
_entity_poly.entity_id
_entity_poly.type
_entity_poly.pdbx_seq_one_letter_code
_entity_poly.pdbx_strand_id
1 'polypeptide(L)'
;RYSENGANDANLHFTQYPQDWTIDNAKYKVLNIFENCTPSNEKNVYYEFRVNNDFEISGYITSGVIEQDHGDDLEEGSNGCIFKVDQSVDQEQIIEGTKRTIKGALAGSCTDSNGYIITLLNALHYESIIINKTQTFPVLIKGGAKDEEGNDILTVWGVNTSSARIITLIQGNLTLQNIEFKYYQSSADPEDDQDETIWPWNAIIFAYDQSFSFKILTVDSCIFNGLGSQIP
;
A
#
# COMPACT_ATOMS: atom_id res chain seq x y z
N ARG A 1 29.60 3.29 -7.31
CA ARG A 1 29.61 2.95 -5.87
C ARG A 1 28.68 1.76 -5.72
N TYR A 2 29.22 0.58 -5.44
CA TYR A 2 28.45 -0.62 -5.17
C TYR A 2 27.70 -0.42 -3.86
N SER A 3 26.41 -0.75 -3.83
CA SER A 3 25.57 -0.70 -2.64
C SER A 3 26.21 -1.50 -1.50
N GLU A 4 26.12 -1.00 -0.28
CA GLU A 4 26.55 -1.65 0.97
C GLU A 4 25.80 -2.97 1.29
N ASN A 5 25.05 -3.52 0.33
CA ASN A 5 24.31 -4.79 0.41
C ASN A 5 25.16 -5.97 -0.11
N GLY A 6 26.35 -6.14 0.47
CA GLY A 6 27.20 -7.29 0.17
C GLY A 6 26.62 -8.56 0.80
N ALA A 7 26.23 -9.51 -0.05
CA ALA A 7 25.77 -10.88 0.25
C ALA A 7 24.26 -11.06 0.54
N ASN A 8 23.41 -10.79 -0.46
CA ASN A 8 22.09 -11.44 -0.49
C ASN A 8 22.30 -12.94 -0.81
N ASP A 9 21.74 -13.85 0.00
CA ASP A 9 21.65 -15.29 -0.31
C ASP A 9 20.98 -15.55 -1.67
N ALA A 10 20.03 -14.69 -2.07
CA ALA A 10 19.44 -14.67 -3.40
C ALA A 10 19.12 -13.26 -3.90
N ASN A 11 19.31 -13.03 -5.20
CA ASN A 11 18.96 -11.78 -5.88
C ASN A 11 18.12 -12.10 -7.13
N LEU A 12 16.82 -11.80 -7.07
CA LEU A 12 15.86 -12.05 -8.14
C LEU A 12 15.59 -10.75 -8.90
N HIS A 13 15.91 -10.75 -10.20
CA HIS A 13 15.67 -9.61 -11.07
C HIS A 13 14.73 -10.00 -12.21
N PHE A 14 13.55 -9.38 -12.24
CA PHE A 14 12.51 -9.63 -13.23
C PHE A 14 12.41 -8.46 -14.20
N THR A 15 12.72 -8.68 -15.47
CA THR A 15 12.62 -7.66 -16.53
C THR A 15 11.24 -7.61 -17.19
N GLN A 16 10.35 -8.53 -16.80
CA GLN A 16 8.97 -8.64 -17.26
C GLN A 16 8.18 -9.46 -16.22
N TYR A 17 6.86 -9.27 -16.18
CA TYR A 17 5.99 -10.13 -15.38
C TYR A 17 5.92 -11.54 -16.01
N PRO A 18 6.15 -12.62 -15.22
CA PRO A 18 5.79 -13.97 -15.63
C PRO A 18 4.29 -14.07 -15.97
N GLN A 19 3.91 -15.12 -16.70
CA GLN A 19 2.52 -15.35 -17.09
C GLN A 19 1.59 -15.31 -15.85
N ASP A 20 0.50 -14.55 -15.95
CA ASP A 20 -0.50 -14.31 -14.90
C ASP A 20 0.00 -13.54 -13.67
N TRP A 21 1.19 -12.95 -13.75
CA TRP A 21 1.69 -12.00 -12.75
C TRP A 21 1.31 -10.58 -13.17
N THR A 22 0.96 -9.76 -12.20
CA THR A 22 0.65 -8.34 -12.35
C THR A 22 1.39 -7.57 -11.28
N ILE A 23 1.50 -6.25 -11.41
CA ILE A 23 2.09 -5.39 -10.37
C ILE A 23 1.41 -5.59 -9.00
N ASP A 24 0.11 -5.89 -9.02
CA ASP A 24 -0.70 -6.09 -7.82
C ASP A 24 -0.37 -7.41 -7.11
N ASN A 25 -0.07 -8.48 -7.86
CA ASN A 25 0.17 -9.81 -7.30
C ASN A 25 1.65 -10.25 -7.27
N ALA A 26 2.55 -9.52 -7.92
CA ALA A 26 3.93 -9.94 -8.12
C ALA A 26 4.71 -10.15 -6.82
N LYS A 27 4.55 -9.24 -5.83
CA LYS A 27 5.13 -9.41 -4.49
C LYS A 27 4.70 -10.74 -3.88
N TYR A 28 3.40 -11.04 -3.93
CA TYR A 28 2.85 -12.29 -3.40
C TYR A 28 3.42 -13.50 -4.13
N LYS A 29 3.48 -13.45 -5.46
CA LYS A 29 4.01 -14.56 -6.26
C LYS A 29 5.48 -14.82 -5.96
N VAL A 30 6.28 -13.78 -5.71
CA VAL A 30 7.66 -13.94 -5.23
C VAL A 30 7.69 -14.54 -3.81
N LEU A 31 6.87 -14.04 -2.88
CA LEU A 31 6.78 -14.60 -1.52
C LEU A 31 6.41 -16.09 -1.54
N ASN A 32 5.46 -16.48 -2.39
CA ASN A 32 5.01 -17.86 -2.55
C ASN A 32 6.10 -18.79 -3.09
N ILE A 33 7.11 -18.28 -3.81
CA ILE A 33 8.29 -19.09 -4.21
C ILE A 33 9.10 -19.51 -2.98
N PHE A 34 9.10 -18.69 -1.93
CA PHE A 34 9.88 -18.86 -0.70
C PHE A 34 9.01 -19.23 0.52
N GLU A 35 7.75 -19.65 0.32
CA GLU A 35 6.79 -19.86 1.42
C GLU A 35 7.22 -20.91 2.46
N ASN A 36 8.11 -21.82 2.06
CA ASN A 36 8.67 -22.86 2.94
C ASN A 36 10.17 -22.65 3.18
N CYS A 37 10.66 -21.43 2.96
CA CYS A 37 12.07 -21.06 3.13
C CYS A 37 12.21 -20.03 4.26
N THR A 38 13.24 -20.16 5.08
CA THR A 38 13.58 -19.18 6.12
C THR A 38 14.87 -18.47 5.71
N PRO A 39 14.83 -17.19 5.32
CA PRO A 39 16.03 -16.40 5.11
C PRO A 39 16.88 -16.35 6.39
N SER A 40 18.22 -16.37 6.28
CA SER A 40 19.07 -16.29 7.48
C SER A 40 19.12 -14.89 8.11
N ASN A 41 18.65 -13.86 7.39
CA ASN A 41 18.29 -12.54 7.90
C ASN A 41 17.29 -11.83 6.96
N GLU A 42 16.72 -10.69 7.40
CA GLU A 42 15.71 -9.90 6.68
C GLU A 42 16.16 -9.28 5.35
N LYS A 43 17.47 -9.26 5.05
CA LYS A 43 18.05 -8.64 3.85
C LYS A 43 18.63 -9.68 2.87
N ASN A 44 18.39 -10.98 3.09
CA ASN A 44 19.07 -12.01 2.32
C ASN A 44 18.45 -12.38 0.98
N VAL A 45 17.15 -12.17 0.80
CA VAL A 45 16.49 -12.49 -0.47
C VAL A 45 15.86 -11.22 -1.01
N TYR A 46 16.53 -10.61 -1.98
CA TYR A 46 16.07 -9.39 -2.65
C TYR A 46 15.33 -9.74 -3.94
N TYR A 47 14.23 -9.06 -4.20
CA TYR A 47 13.57 -9.09 -5.49
C TYR A 47 13.38 -7.69 -6.05
N GLU A 48 13.46 -7.57 -7.37
CA GLU A 48 13.22 -6.33 -8.10
C GLU A 48 12.53 -6.63 -9.43
N PHE A 49 11.49 -5.84 -9.74
CA PHE A 49 10.84 -5.80 -11.04
C PHE A 49 11.22 -4.51 -11.75
N ARG A 50 11.87 -4.68 -12.91
CA ARG A 50 12.15 -3.63 -13.88
C ARG A 50 11.51 -3.96 -15.22
N VAL A 51 10.20 -3.82 -15.33
CA VAL A 51 9.47 -4.15 -16.56
C VAL A 51 9.74 -3.08 -17.60
N ASN A 52 10.17 -3.47 -18.80
CA ASN A 52 10.55 -2.54 -19.88
C ASN A 52 11.62 -1.51 -19.45
N ASN A 53 12.56 -1.90 -18.58
CA ASN A 53 13.57 -1.05 -17.92
C ASN A 53 13.03 -0.04 -16.89
N ASP A 54 11.72 0.05 -16.67
CA ASP A 54 11.13 0.91 -15.66
C ASP A 54 11.01 0.17 -14.32
N PHE A 55 11.51 0.80 -13.26
CA PHE A 55 11.39 0.27 -11.90
C PHE A 55 9.92 0.28 -11.47
N GLU A 56 9.38 -0.89 -11.13
CA GLU A 56 8.00 -1.01 -10.65
C GLU A 56 7.95 -1.29 -9.14
N ILE A 57 8.65 -2.32 -8.68
CA ILE A 57 8.64 -2.75 -7.27
C ILE A 57 9.94 -3.45 -6.91
N SER A 58 10.41 -3.25 -5.68
CA SER A 58 11.44 -4.09 -5.08
C SER A 58 11.18 -4.29 -3.60
N GLY A 59 11.85 -5.28 -3.03
CA GLY A 59 11.80 -5.53 -1.59
C GLY A 59 12.66 -6.72 -1.19
N TYR A 60 12.62 -7.01 0.09
CA TYR A 60 13.22 -8.20 0.67
C TYR A 60 12.16 -9.17 1.13
N ILE A 61 12.46 -10.46 1.06
CA ILE A 61 11.66 -11.52 1.68
C ILE A 61 12.16 -11.67 3.12
N THR A 62 11.33 -11.31 4.09
CA THR A 62 11.68 -11.29 5.52
C THR A 62 11.18 -12.53 6.27
N SER A 63 10.21 -13.26 5.72
CA SER A 63 9.74 -14.55 6.24
C SER A 63 9.11 -15.37 5.11
N GLY A 64 9.37 -16.68 5.07
CA GLY A 64 8.61 -17.63 4.26
C GLY A 64 7.20 -17.84 4.79
N VAL A 65 6.93 -17.48 6.05
CA VAL A 65 5.55 -17.35 6.50
C VAL A 65 4.95 -16.22 5.68
N ILE A 66 4.07 -16.59 4.75
CA ILE A 66 3.18 -15.65 4.11
C ILE A 66 2.47 -14.98 5.28
N GLU A 67 2.81 -13.72 5.59
CA GLU A 67 1.81 -12.81 6.15
C GLU A 67 0.77 -12.72 5.04
N GLN A 68 -0.10 -13.73 5.02
CA GLN A 68 -1.26 -13.73 4.17
C GLN A 68 -2.03 -12.53 4.66
N ASP A 69 -2.03 -11.48 3.85
CA ASP A 69 -3.30 -10.82 3.59
C ASP A 69 -4.16 -11.90 2.93
N HIS A 70 -4.74 -12.75 3.78
CA HIS A 70 -5.49 -13.93 3.41
C HIS A 70 -6.60 -13.43 2.49
N GLY A 71 -6.63 -13.93 1.26
CA GLY A 71 -7.72 -13.78 0.29
C GLY A 71 -8.38 -12.41 0.23
N ASP A 72 -7.85 -11.50 -0.58
CA ASP A 72 -8.70 -10.50 -1.23
C ASP A 72 -9.68 -11.27 -2.12
N ASP A 73 -10.81 -11.69 -1.55
CA ASP A 73 -11.94 -12.19 -2.32
C ASP A 73 -12.29 -11.11 -3.35
N LEU A 74 -12.05 -11.46 -4.61
CA LEU A 74 -12.37 -10.70 -5.83
C LEU A 74 -13.89 -10.59 -6.04
N GLU A 75 -14.67 -10.52 -4.96
CA GLU A 75 -16.09 -10.29 -5.04
C GLU A 75 -16.35 -8.89 -5.59
N GLU A 76 -16.99 -8.86 -6.76
CA GLU A 76 -17.56 -7.65 -7.35
C GLU A 76 -18.53 -7.01 -6.36
N GLY A 77 -18.37 -5.71 -6.12
CA GLY A 77 -19.25 -4.96 -5.22
C GLY A 77 -20.70 -5.00 -5.74
N SER A 78 -21.60 -5.59 -4.97
CA SER A 78 -23.01 -5.81 -5.34
C SER A 78 -23.89 -4.56 -5.26
N ASN A 79 -23.41 -3.43 -4.74
CA ASN A 79 -24.23 -2.23 -4.51
C ASN A 79 -23.41 -0.94 -4.71
N GLY A 80 -23.07 -0.64 -5.97
CA GLY A 80 -22.13 0.44 -6.29
C GLY A 80 -20.72 0.10 -5.78
N CYS A 81 -19.71 0.80 -6.26
CA CYS A 81 -18.32 0.55 -5.89
C CYS A 81 -17.99 1.22 -4.55
N ILE A 82 -18.88 1.04 -3.58
CA ILE A 82 -18.85 1.67 -2.26
C ILE A 82 -18.35 0.62 -1.28
N PHE A 83 -17.18 0.88 -0.70
CA PHE A 83 -16.51 -0.04 0.20
C PHE A 83 -16.23 0.61 1.54
N LYS A 84 -16.40 -0.17 2.61
CA LYS A 84 -15.79 0.11 3.91
C LYS A 84 -14.51 -0.70 4.03
N VAL A 85 -13.46 -0.10 4.56
CA VAL A 85 -12.20 -0.78 4.82
C VAL A 85 -11.99 -0.86 6.33
N ASP A 86 -11.89 -2.09 6.82
CA ASP A 86 -11.69 -2.38 8.23
C ASP A 86 -10.62 -3.46 8.41
N GLN A 87 -9.44 -3.05 8.86
CA GLN A 87 -8.30 -3.93 9.13
C GLN A 87 -8.46 -4.77 10.40
N SER A 88 -9.52 -4.55 11.19
CA SER A 88 -9.82 -5.30 12.41
C SER A 88 -10.77 -6.49 12.22
N VAL A 89 -11.41 -6.59 11.06
CA VAL A 89 -12.33 -7.69 10.74
C VAL A 89 -11.54 -8.92 10.31
N ASP A 90 -11.72 -10.02 11.04
CA ASP A 90 -11.23 -11.35 10.63
C ASP A 90 -12.12 -11.92 9.51
N GLN A 91 -11.52 -12.71 8.61
CA GLN A 91 -12.16 -13.25 7.39
C GLN A 91 -13.48 -14.00 7.65
N GLU A 92 -13.72 -14.49 8.86
CA GLU A 92 -14.93 -15.26 9.21
C GLU A 92 -16.20 -14.39 9.28
N GLN A 93 -16.06 -13.06 9.32
CA GLN A 93 -17.20 -12.12 9.30
C GLN A 93 -17.31 -11.45 7.93
N ILE A 94 -18.04 -12.08 7.01
CA ILE A 94 -18.40 -11.47 5.73
C ILE A 94 -19.46 -10.40 5.99
N ILE A 95 -19.02 -9.16 6.15
CA ILE A 95 -19.90 -7.99 6.16
C ILE A 95 -19.97 -7.47 4.73
N GLU A 96 -21.14 -7.58 4.08
CA GLU A 96 -21.35 -7.11 2.71
C GLU A 96 -20.85 -5.66 2.54
N GLY A 97 -20.05 -5.43 1.50
CA GLY A 97 -19.45 -4.11 1.22
C GLY A 97 -18.29 -3.71 2.12
N THR A 98 -17.79 -4.60 2.98
CA THR A 98 -16.58 -4.38 3.79
C THR A 98 -15.41 -5.21 3.25
N LYS A 99 -14.25 -4.59 3.14
CA LYS A 99 -12.97 -5.21 2.74
C LYS A 99 -11.94 -4.98 3.84
N ARG A 100 -10.91 -5.82 3.90
CA ARG A 100 -9.81 -5.65 4.86
C ARG A 100 -8.83 -4.56 4.41
N THR A 101 -8.66 -4.42 3.10
CA THR A 101 -7.69 -3.51 2.49
C THR A 101 -8.35 -2.65 1.41
N ILE A 102 -7.73 -1.50 1.15
CA ILE A 102 -8.05 -0.63 0.02
C ILE A 102 -7.73 -1.35 -1.29
N LYS A 103 -6.64 -2.12 -1.35
CA LYS A 103 -6.32 -3.00 -2.48
C LYS A 103 -7.44 -3.97 -2.81
N GLY A 104 -8.00 -4.66 -1.82
CA GLY A 104 -9.15 -5.54 -2.02
C GLY A 104 -10.39 -4.80 -2.53
N ALA A 105 -10.63 -3.58 -2.04
CA ALA A 105 -11.69 -2.72 -2.58
C ALA A 105 -11.45 -2.26 -4.03
N LEU A 106 -10.17 -2.13 -4.44
CA LEU A 106 -9.78 -1.73 -5.79
C LEU A 106 -9.61 -2.90 -6.76
N ALA A 107 -9.52 -4.15 -6.29
CA ALA A 107 -9.26 -5.32 -7.13
C ALA A 107 -10.44 -5.65 -8.07
N GLY A 108 -11.67 -5.35 -7.65
CA GLY A 108 -12.89 -5.57 -8.43
C GLY A 108 -13.09 -4.54 -9.56
N SER A 109 -13.82 -4.94 -10.60
CA SER A 109 -14.29 -4.01 -11.63
C SER A 109 -15.39 -3.12 -11.05
N CYS A 110 -15.38 -1.83 -11.42
CA CYS A 110 -16.42 -0.89 -11.04
C CYS A 110 -17.26 -0.53 -12.25
N THR A 111 -18.58 -0.62 -12.13
CA THR A 111 -19.53 -0.26 -13.20
C THR A 111 -20.27 1.04 -12.91
N ASP A 112 -20.17 1.56 -11.69
CA ASP A 112 -20.77 2.84 -11.31
C ASP A 112 -19.96 4.02 -11.87
N SER A 113 -20.63 4.96 -12.54
CA SER A 113 -20.01 6.19 -13.05
C SER A 113 -19.47 7.13 -11.96
N ASN A 114 -19.95 6.98 -10.72
CA ASN A 114 -19.39 7.67 -9.56
C ASN A 114 -18.04 7.08 -9.11
N GLY A 115 -17.63 5.95 -9.68
CA GLY A 115 -16.39 5.27 -9.37
C GLY A 115 -16.36 4.66 -7.98
N TYR A 116 -15.16 4.50 -7.44
CA TYR A 116 -14.90 3.86 -6.15
C TYR A 116 -15.07 4.87 -5.01
N ILE A 117 -15.84 4.50 -3.99
CA ILE A 117 -15.99 5.27 -2.74
C ILE A 117 -15.55 4.39 -1.57
N ILE A 118 -14.39 4.66 -1.01
CA ILE A 118 -13.74 3.85 0.01
C ILE A 118 -13.72 4.63 1.33
N THR A 119 -14.27 4.05 2.39
CA THR A 119 -14.30 4.65 3.74
C THR A 119 -13.45 3.82 4.70
N LEU A 120 -12.40 4.41 5.28
CA LEU A 120 -11.52 3.75 6.24
C LEU A 120 -12.13 3.83 7.65
N LEU A 121 -12.48 2.70 8.24
CA LEU A 121 -13.18 2.67 9.54
C LEU A 121 -12.24 2.74 10.74
N ASN A 122 -11.00 2.28 10.60
CA ASN A 122 -10.04 2.29 11.70
C ASN A 122 -9.39 3.66 11.87
N ALA A 123 -9.08 4.02 13.12
CA ALA A 123 -8.33 5.23 13.44
C ALA A 123 -6.88 5.17 12.92
N LEU A 124 -6.29 3.98 12.87
CA LEU A 124 -4.99 3.71 12.27
C LEU A 124 -5.17 2.77 11.08
N HIS A 125 -4.61 3.13 9.94
CA HIS A 125 -4.61 2.33 8.74
C HIS A 125 -3.19 2.22 8.18
N TYR A 126 -2.74 0.98 7.94
CA TYR A 126 -1.41 0.72 7.38
C TYR A 126 -1.52 -0.03 6.07
N GLU A 127 -1.24 0.67 4.97
CA GLU A 127 -1.32 0.07 3.64
C GLU A 127 -0.53 0.88 2.62
N SER A 128 0.13 0.18 1.71
CA SER A 128 0.71 0.76 0.49
C SER A 128 -0.15 0.38 -0.71
N ILE A 129 -0.62 1.36 -1.49
CA ILE A 129 -1.54 1.14 -2.60
C ILE A 129 -1.03 1.68 -3.93
N ILE A 130 -1.61 1.15 -5.00
CA ILE A 130 -1.41 1.62 -6.38
C ILE A 130 -2.76 2.03 -6.94
N ILE A 131 -2.86 3.26 -7.42
CA ILE A 131 -4.01 3.74 -8.19
C ILE A 131 -3.67 3.67 -9.67
N ASN A 132 -4.35 2.75 -10.34
CA ASN A 132 -4.26 2.51 -11.77
C ASN A 132 -5.68 2.33 -12.32
N LYS A 133 -6.44 3.43 -12.40
CA LYS A 133 -7.84 3.43 -12.84
C LYS A 133 -8.03 4.41 -13.99
N THR A 134 -8.98 4.11 -14.88
CA THR A 134 -9.30 4.99 -16.01
C THR A 134 -9.98 6.28 -15.54
N GLN A 135 -9.99 7.30 -16.37
CA GLN A 135 -10.66 8.58 -16.07
C GLN A 135 -12.15 8.46 -15.76
N THR A 136 -12.81 7.41 -16.26
CA THR A 136 -14.26 7.18 -16.11
C THR A 136 -14.67 6.66 -14.74
N PHE A 137 -13.72 6.15 -13.95
CA PHE A 137 -13.98 5.56 -12.64
C PHE A 137 -13.09 6.24 -11.59
N PRO A 138 -13.50 7.42 -11.10
CA PRO A 138 -12.74 8.13 -10.07
C PRO A 138 -12.65 7.29 -8.78
N VAL A 139 -11.65 7.58 -7.95
CA VAL A 139 -11.44 6.92 -6.67
C VAL A 139 -11.49 7.96 -5.57
N LEU A 140 -12.44 7.84 -4.65
CA LEU A 140 -12.50 8.59 -3.41
C LEU A 140 -12.09 7.68 -2.26
N ILE A 141 -11.06 8.07 -1.51
CA ILE A 141 -10.66 7.42 -0.26
C ILE A 141 -10.83 8.44 0.85
N LYS A 142 -11.66 8.11 1.84
CA LYS A 142 -11.93 8.99 2.98
C LYS A 142 -11.75 8.31 4.32
N GLY A 143 -11.21 9.04 5.29
CA GLY A 143 -11.23 8.62 6.69
C GLY A 143 -12.66 8.68 7.25
N GLY A 144 -13.06 7.63 7.93
CA GLY A 144 -14.37 7.50 8.60
C GLY A 144 -14.26 6.98 10.03
N ALA A 145 -13.06 7.08 10.61
CA ALA A 145 -12.83 6.71 12.00
C ALA A 145 -13.61 7.60 12.96
N LYS A 146 -14.01 7.01 14.09
CA LYS A 146 -14.73 7.69 15.17
C LYS A 146 -14.02 7.49 16.50
N ASP A 147 -14.10 8.48 17.38
CA ASP A 147 -13.69 8.33 18.78
C ASP A 147 -14.71 7.52 19.61
N GLU A 148 -14.43 7.34 20.90
CA GLU A 148 -15.31 6.60 21.82
C GLU A 148 -16.69 7.27 22.01
N GLU A 149 -16.79 8.57 21.74
CA GLU A 149 -18.02 9.36 21.81
C GLU A 149 -18.81 9.34 20.49
N GLY A 150 -18.24 8.76 19.43
CA GLY A 150 -18.84 8.66 18.10
C GLY A 150 -18.59 9.87 17.20
N ASN A 151 -17.75 10.82 17.62
CA ASN A 151 -17.38 11.97 16.81
C ASN A 151 -16.42 11.54 15.69
N ASP A 152 -16.54 12.17 14.53
CA ASP A 152 -15.62 11.91 13.42
C ASP A 152 -14.21 12.42 13.75
N ILE A 153 -13.22 11.56 13.55
CA ILE A 153 -11.80 11.89 13.68
C ILE A 153 -11.07 11.63 12.36
N LEU A 154 -9.86 12.18 12.23
CA LEU A 154 -8.98 11.86 11.12
C LEU A 154 -8.55 10.40 11.20
N THR A 155 -8.63 9.68 10.08
CA THR A 155 -7.93 8.39 9.97
C THR A 155 -6.44 8.66 9.76
N VAL A 156 -5.60 8.10 10.61
CA VAL A 156 -4.15 8.11 10.44
C VAL A 156 -3.76 7.02 9.44
N TRP A 157 -3.12 7.40 8.34
CA TRP A 157 -2.65 6.47 7.31
C TRP A 157 -1.13 6.50 7.20
N GLY A 158 -0.50 5.34 7.39
CA GLY A 158 0.93 5.12 7.22
C GLY A 158 1.26 3.84 6.45
N VAL A 159 2.56 3.52 6.40
CA VAL A 159 3.05 2.17 6.10
C VAL A 159 4.00 1.74 7.20
N ASN A 160 3.83 0.52 7.70
CA ASN A 160 4.68 -0.10 8.72
C ASN A 160 5.59 -1.21 8.14
N THR A 161 5.82 -1.16 6.83
CA THR A 161 6.66 -2.11 6.08
C THR A 161 7.67 -1.34 5.24
N SER A 162 8.64 -2.05 4.66
CA SER A 162 9.65 -1.49 3.73
C SER A 162 9.11 -0.89 2.42
N SER A 163 7.80 -0.69 2.32
CA SER A 163 7.15 -0.05 1.19
C SER A 163 7.72 1.34 0.95
N ALA A 164 8.11 1.59 -0.30
CA ALA A 164 8.69 2.87 -0.69
C ALA A 164 7.69 4.03 -0.55
N ARG A 165 6.38 3.76 -0.67
CA ARG A 165 5.31 4.76 -0.74
C ARG A 165 4.05 4.31 -0.02
N ILE A 166 3.23 5.26 0.44
CA ILE A 166 1.85 4.96 0.88
C ILE A 166 0.95 4.87 -0.35
N ILE A 167 1.03 5.83 -1.28
CA ILE A 167 0.22 5.85 -2.50
C ILE A 167 1.11 6.01 -3.73
N THR A 168 0.95 5.12 -4.71
CA THR A 168 1.47 5.29 -6.07
C THR A 168 0.33 5.56 -7.03
N LEU A 169 0.23 6.77 -7.57
CA LEU A 169 -0.75 7.15 -8.59
C LEU A 169 -0.13 7.01 -9.98
N ILE A 170 -0.40 5.88 -10.64
CA ILE A 170 0.05 5.61 -12.02
C ILE A 170 -0.86 6.36 -13.01
N GLN A 171 -2.17 6.19 -12.86
CA GLN A 171 -3.18 6.92 -13.60
C GLN A 171 -4.52 6.93 -12.86
N GLY A 172 -5.32 7.96 -13.12
CA GLY A 172 -6.68 8.06 -12.60
C GLY A 172 -6.99 9.40 -11.94
N ASN A 173 -8.22 9.49 -11.42
CA ASN A 173 -8.70 10.63 -10.65
C ASN A 173 -8.87 10.21 -9.19
N LEU A 174 -7.90 10.57 -8.35
CA LEU A 174 -7.86 10.22 -6.93
C LEU A 174 -8.28 11.42 -6.08
N THR A 175 -9.24 11.23 -5.19
CA THR A 175 -9.61 12.17 -4.12
C THR A 175 -9.31 11.56 -2.77
N LEU A 176 -8.59 12.30 -1.92
CA LEU A 176 -8.26 11.93 -0.54
C LEU A 176 -8.97 12.89 0.41
N GLN A 177 -9.68 12.36 1.40
CA GLN A 177 -10.45 13.18 2.33
C GLN A 177 -10.31 12.74 3.79
N ASN A 178 -10.20 13.68 4.73
CA ASN A 178 -10.22 13.39 6.18
C ASN A 178 -9.16 12.36 6.62
N ILE A 179 -7.92 12.53 6.15
CA ILE A 179 -6.81 11.61 6.40
C ILE A 179 -5.60 12.37 6.94
N GLU A 180 -4.98 11.85 7.99
CA GLU A 180 -3.66 12.27 8.48
C GLU A 180 -2.60 11.28 7.99
N PHE A 181 -1.71 11.70 7.11
CA PHE A 181 -0.58 10.87 6.67
C PHE A 181 0.60 10.98 7.64
N LYS A 182 1.18 9.83 8.01
CA LYS A 182 2.37 9.76 8.88
C LYS A 182 3.46 8.88 8.31
N TYR A 183 4.70 9.25 8.63
CA TYR A 183 5.82 8.35 8.54
C TYR A 183 5.84 7.45 9.78
N TYR A 184 6.05 6.16 9.57
CA TYR A 184 6.42 5.24 10.61
C TYR A 184 7.92 5.36 10.87
N GLN A 185 8.29 5.49 12.15
CA GLN A 185 9.66 5.48 12.62
C GLN A 185 9.82 4.29 13.56
N SER A 186 10.76 3.40 13.26
CA SER A 186 11.19 2.37 14.20
C SER A 186 12.64 2.61 14.54
N SER A 187 12.91 2.92 15.80
CA SER A 187 14.26 2.86 16.38
C SER A 187 14.50 1.43 16.88
N ALA A 188 15.48 0.72 16.32
CA ALA A 188 15.92 -0.56 16.87
C ALA A 188 16.61 -0.38 18.24
N ASP A 189 17.19 0.80 18.49
CA ASP A 189 17.78 1.22 19.75
C ASP A 189 17.55 2.73 19.97
N PRO A 190 16.84 3.17 21.01
CA PRO A 190 16.63 4.60 21.29
C PRO A 190 17.90 5.35 21.71
N GLU A 191 19.06 4.68 21.87
CA GLU A 191 20.36 5.31 22.12
C GLU A 191 21.26 5.38 20.87
N ASP A 192 20.85 4.83 19.72
CA ASP A 192 21.61 4.89 18.46
C ASP A 192 20.79 5.52 17.33
N ASP A 193 20.98 6.83 17.13
CA ASP A 193 20.35 7.63 16.07
C ASP A 193 20.66 7.14 14.64
N GLN A 194 21.54 6.14 14.47
CA GLN A 194 21.90 5.60 13.15
C GLN A 194 21.04 4.41 12.67
N ASP A 195 20.18 3.86 13.52
CA ASP A 195 19.32 2.71 13.19
C ASP A 195 17.82 3.07 13.00
N GLU A 196 17.49 4.37 12.93
CA GLU A 196 16.13 4.81 12.65
C GLU A 196 15.69 4.38 11.24
N THR A 197 14.76 3.44 11.20
CA THR A 197 14.11 3.06 9.94
C THR A 197 12.85 3.88 9.76
N ILE A 198 12.81 4.64 8.67
CA ILE A 198 11.69 5.51 8.29
C ILE A 198 10.94 4.90 7.11
N TRP A 199 9.62 4.72 7.27
CA TRP A 199 8.72 4.33 6.20
C TRP A 199 7.56 5.33 6.04
N PRO A 200 7.07 5.60 4.82
CA PRO A 200 7.67 5.21 3.55
C PRO A 200 9.04 5.88 3.35
N TRP A 201 10.02 5.20 2.72
CA TRP A 201 11.36 5.78 2.56
C TRP A 201 11.49 6.73 1.35
N ASN A 202 10.53 6.70 0.41
CA ASN A 202 10.56 7.52 -0.81
C ASN A 202 9.59 8.71 -0.73
N ALA A 203 8.27 8.46 -0.63
CA ALA A 203 7.25 9.51 -0.62
C ALA A 203 5.94 9.01 -0.01
N ILE A 204 5.14 9.90 0.60
CA ILE A 204 3.76 9.59 0.99
C ILE A 204 2.93 9.31 -0.27
N ILE A 205 2.90 10.25 -1.21
CA ILE A 205 2.20 10.12 -2.49
C ILE A 205 3.22 10.30 -3.62
N PHE A 206 3.29 9.33 -4.51
CA PHE A 206 4.10 9.39 -5.73
C PHE A 206 3.21 9.32 -6.96
N ALA A 207 3.23 10.35 -7.79
CA ALA A 207 2.39 10.45 -8.99
C ALA A 207 3.26 10.60 -10.24
N TYR A 208 3.75 9.48 -10.76
CA TYR A 208 4.57 9.47 -11.98
C TYR A 208 4.46 8.13 -12.68
N ASP A 209 4.35 8.20 -14.01
CA ASP A 209 4.47 7.07 -14.93
C ASP A 209 4.86 7.63 -16.31
N GLN A 210 5.71 6.93 -17.06
CA GLN A 210 6.19 7.39 -18.37
C GLN A 210 5.18 7.19 -19.51
N SER A 211 4.30 6.19 -19.37
CA SER A 211 3.37 5.75 -20.40
C SER A 211 2.00 6.41 -20.28
N PHE A 212 1.58 6.74 -19.06
CA PHE A 212 0.28 7.37 -18.79
C PHE A 212 0.41 8.85 -18.47
N SER A 213 -0.42 9.70 -19.08
CA SER A 213 -0.44 11.14 -18.83
C SER A 213 -1.58 11.60 -17.93
N PHE A 214 -2.66 10.82 -17.79
CA PHE A 214 -3.83 11.22 -17.01
C PHE A 214 -3.68 10.88 -15.53
N LYS A 215 -3.40 11.91 -14.72
CA LYS A 215 -3.33 11.84 -13.25
C LYS A 215 -3.97 13.10 -12.67
N ILE A 216 -5.03 12.93 -11.90
CA ILE A 216 -5.66 14.01 -11.12
C ILE A 216 -5.61 13.59 -9.66
N LEU A 217 -5.11 14.48 -8.81
CA LEU A 217 -5.10 14.32 -7.37
C LEU A 217 -5.84 15.49 -6.73
N THR A 218 -6.90 15.18 -5.98
CA THR A 218 -7.62 16.12 -5.14
C THR A 218 -7.38 15.74 -3.68
N VAL A 219 -7.08 16.72 -2.84
CA VAL A 219 -6.86 16.50 -1.41
C VAL A 219 -7.75 17.49 -0.65
N ASP A 220 -8.56 16.98 0.26
CA ASP A 220 -9.51 17.76 1.05
C ASP A 220 -9.39 17.39 2.54
N SER A 221 -9.14 18.39 3.40
CA SER A 221 -9.12 18.18 4.85
C SER A 221 -8.14 17.08 5.29
N CYS A 222 -6.99 16.97 4.63
CA CYS A 222 -5.91 16.06 4.99
C CYS A 222 -4.76 16.78 5.70
N ILE A 223 -4.05 16.05 6.56
CA ILE A 223 -2.84 16.51 7.24
C ILE A 223 -1.65 15.67 6.74
N PHE A 224 -0.53 16.32 6.42
CA PHE A 224 0.73 15.65 6.08
C PHE A 224 1.76 15.87 7.18
N ASN A 225 1.84 14.93 8.12
CA ASN A 225 2.79 15.00 9.22
C ASN A 225 4.11 14.34 8.81
N GLY A 226 4.89 15.11 8.03
CA GLY A 226 6.24 14.76 7.63
C GLY A 226 7.27 14.93 8.74
N LEU A 227 8.46 14.37 8.52
CA LEU A 227 9.60 14.37 9.46
C LEU A 227 10.10 15.78 9.83
N GLY A 228 9.80 16.80 9.02
CA GLY A 228 10.18 18.19 9.26
C GLY A 228 9.22 18.99 10.17
N SER A 229 8.15 18.38 10.68
CA SER A 229 7.18 19.06 11.57
C SER A 229 7.68 19.24 13.02
N GLN A 230 8.86 18.70 13.35
CA GLN A 230 9.51 18.88 14.66
C GLN A 230 10.58 19.98 14.67
N ILE A 231 10.30 21.15 14.07
CA ILE A 231 11.09 22.35 14.37
C ILE A 231 10.28 23.17 15.39
N PRO A 232 10.71 23.27 16.66
CA PRO A 232 10.10 24.14 17.67
C PRO A 232 10.12 25.62 17.29
#